data_AF-A0A6J8C704-F1
#
_entry.id   AF-A0A6J8C704-F1
#
_cell.length_a   1.000
_cell.length_b   1.000
_cell.length_c   1.000
_cell.angle_alpha   90.00
_cell.angle_beta   90.00
_cell.angle_gamma   90.00
#
_symmetry.space_group_name_H-M   'P 1'
#
loop_
_entity.id
_entity.type
_entity.pdbx_description
1 polymer ?
#
loop_
_entity_poly.entity_id
_entity_poly.type
_entity_poly.pdbx_seq_one_letter_code
_entity_poly.pdbx_strand_id
1 'polypeptide(L)'
;MEQKWKTKNSFDKQIQRFYNERTIHYFRLSFDCDNTYIASSCYAQYKKTISYEIDILLDKANTIIAQCEYPAGKGPNAHCKHVFTVMYGTIMFMEYKTVKVEETCTQKLQSFHKCKRFLGSPLKSQNLDMPGADEFTNMDFDPRTENLRNVPAYQDFFSNT
;
A
#
# COMPACT_ATOMS: atom_id res chain seq x y z
N MET A 1 24.83 8.25 2.66
CA MET A 1 25.70 7.06 2.79
C MET A 1 24.91 6.01 3.56
N GLU A 2 24.29 5.05 2.86
CA GLU A 2 23.50 3.98 3.50
C GLU A 2 24.47 2.86 3.93
N GLN A 3 24.69 2.69 5.23
CA GLN A 3 25.33 1.47 5.72
C GLN A 3 24.33 0.33 5.56
N LYS A 4 24.57 -0.53 4.56
CA LYS A 4 23.84 -1.79 4.38
C LYS A 4 24.21 -2.74 5.52
N TRP A 5 23.35 -2.85 6.52
CA TRP A 5 23.38 -3.93 7.49
C TRP A 5 23.35 -5.27 6.74
N LYS A 6 24.48 -6.00 6.73
CA LYS A 6 24.57 -7.34 6.13
C LYS A 6 23.76 -8.31 7.00
N THR A 7 22.48 -8.47 6.70
CA THR A 7 21.61 -9.46 7.33
C THR A 7 22.06 -10.87 6.96
N LYS A 8 22.60 -11.60 7.94
CA LYS A 8 22.99 -13.01 7.78
C LYS A 8 21.81 -13.95 8.00
N ASN A 9 20.82 -13.56 8.83
CA ASN A 9 19.68 -14.41 9.20
C ASN A 9 18.40 -14.09 8.42
N SER A 10 17.58 -15.13 8.22
CA SER A 10 16.25 -15.02 7.59
C SER A 10 15.31 -14.12 8.39
N PHE A 11 15.42 -14.15 9.72
CA PHE A 11 14.61 -13.34 10.63
C PHE A 11 14.87 -11.83 10.48
N ASP A 12 16.14 -11.42 10.38
CA ASP A 12 16.51 -10.00 10.18
C ASP A 12 15.93 -9.46 8.87
N LYS A 13 15.90 -10.27 7.81
CA LYS A 13 15.27 -9.89 6.54
C LYS A 13 13.77 -9.67 6.69
N GLN A 14 13.10 -10.48 7.51
CA GLN A 14 11.67 -10.29 7.80
C GLN A 14 11.42 -8.99 8.55
N ILE A 15 12.25 -8.67 9.56
CA ILE A 15 12.15 -7.41 10.32
C ILE A 15 12.33 -6.21 9.39
N GLN A 16 13.37 -6.22 8.54
CA GLN A 16 13.61 -5.15 7.58
C GLN A 16 12.47 -4.99 6.58
N ARG A 17 11.93 -6.11 6.09
CA ARG A 17 10.76 -6.09 5.21
C ARG A 17 9.56 -5.46 5.92
N PHE A 18 9.30 -5.87 7.15
CA PHE A 18 8.19 -5.37 7.96
C PHE A 18 8.30 -3.85 8.19
N TYR A 19 9.50 -3.37 8.53
CA TYR A 19 9.79 -1.94 8.69
C TYR A 19 9.61 -1.16 7.38
N ASN A 20 10.09 -1.72 6.26
CA ASN A 20 9.95 -1.08 4.95
C ASN A 20 8.49 -1.02 4.45
N GLU A 21 7.64 -1.96 4.86
CA GLU A 21 6.21 -1.99 4.55
C GLU A 21 5.39 -0.95 5.35
N ARG A 22 6.03 -0.15 6.22
CA ARG A 22 5.41 0.90 7.07
C ARG A 22 4.29 0.35 7.94
N THR A 23 4.57 -0.75 8.64
CA THR A 23 3.60 -1.44 9.51
C THR A 23 3.47 -0.80 10.89
N ILE A 24 4.40 0.08 11.27
CA ILE A 24 4.36 0.82 12.54
C ILE A 24 3.35 1.97 12.41
N HIS A 25 2.32 1.99 13.25
CA HIS A 25 1.30 3.03 13.26
C HIS A 25 1.81 4.30 13.93
N TYR A 26 2.25 4.19 15.19
CA TYR A 26 2.93 5.25 15.91
C TYR A 26 4.09 4.70 16.72
N PHE A 27 4.98 5.61 17.07
CA PHE A 27 6.17 5.33 17.86
C PHE A 27 6.36 6.47 18.85
N ARG A 28 6.33 6.16 20.15
CA ARG A 28 6.48 7.12 21.24
C ARG A 28 7.64 6.70 22.13
N LEU A 29 8.45 7.67 22.52
CA LEU A 29 9.59 7.50 23.40
C LEU A 29 9.40 8.42 24.61
N SER A 30 9.62 7.88 25.80
CA SER A 30 9.83 8.68 27.00
C SER A 30 11.09 8.20 27.73
N PHE A 31 11.76 9.15 28.37
CA PHE A 31 12.98 8.92 29.11
C PHE A 31 12.73 9.31 30.55
N ASP A 32 13.06 8.43 31.48
CA ASP A 32 13.04 8.72 32.90
C ASP A 32 14.35 8.26 33.53
N CYS A 33 15.23 9.22 33.82
CA CYS A 33 16.54 9.06 34.43
C CYS A 33 17.43 7.97 33.78
N ASP A 34 17.12 6.71 34.09
CA ASP A 34 17.89 5.51 33.77
C ASP A 34 17.11 4.56 32.84
N ASN A 35 15.81 4.79 32.67
CA ASN A 35 14.91 3.97 31.90
C ASN A 35 14.45 4.69 30.63
N THR A 36 14.43 3.95 29.53
CA THR A 36 13.78 4.40 28.29
C THR A 36 12.55 3.54 28.04
N TYR A 37 11.40 4.19 27.94
CA TYR A 37 10.13 3.54 27.63
C TYR A 37 9.77 3.83 26.18
N ILE A 38 9.41 2.77 25.47
CA ILE A 38 8.97 2.81 24.08
C ILE A 38 7.57 2.24 24.04
N ALA A 39 6.61 3.08 23.68
CA ALA A 39 5.24 2.64 23.43
C ALA A 39 4.96 2.77 21.93
N SER A 40 4.48 1.71 21.33
CA SER A 40 4.24 1.67 19.89
C SER A 40 3.08 0.75 19.54
N SER A 41 2.52 0.98 18.35
CA SER A 41 1.50 0.09 17.79
C SER A 41 1.94 -0.35 16.39
N CYS A 42 1.80 -1.65 16.10
CA CYS A 42 2.13 -2.23 14.80
C CYS A 42 0.94 -2.99 14.23
N TYR A 43 0.74 -2.90 12.92
CA TYR A 43 -0.24 -3.71 12.21
C TYR A 43 0.20 -5.16 12.03
N ALA A 44 -0.75 -6.08 11.92
CA ALA A 44 -0.49 -7.43 11.48
C ALA A 44 -0.04 -7.47 10.01
N GLN A 45 0.91 -8.35 9.69
CA GLN A 45 1.55 -8.43 8.37
C GLN A 45 0.59 -8.51 7.17
N TYR A 46 -0.47 -9.29 7.31
CA TYR A 46 -1.41 -9.54 6.21
C TYR A 46 -2.73 -8.79 6.36
N LYS A 47 -2.96 -8.16 7.52
CA LYS A 47 -4.24 -7.50 7.85
C LYS A 47 -3.95 -6.17 8.56
N LYS A 48 -3.92 -5.09 7.79
CA LYS A 48 -3.75 -3.71 8.30
C LYS A 48 -4.94 -3.20 9.12
N THR A 49 -5.98 -4.01 9.31
CA THR A 49 -7.10 -3.70 10.22
C THR A 49 -6.78 -4.09 11.67
N ILE A 50 -5.85 -5.02 11.88
CA ILE A 50 -5.50 -5.53 13.22
C ILE A 50 -4.21 -4.86 13.65
N SER A 51 -4.27 -4.09 14.73
CA SER A 51 -3.11 -3.52 15.42
C SER A 51 -2.76 -4.33 16.66
N TYR A 52 -1.47 -4.39 16.98
CA TYR A 52 -0.94 -4.91 18.22
C TYR A 52 -0.20 -3.81 18.95
N GLU A 53 -0.54 -3.59 20.21
CA GLU A 53 0.21 -2.72 21.10
C GLU A 53 1.48 -3.41 21.60
N ILE A 54 2.55 -2.62 21.70
CA ILE A 54 3.89 -3.06 22.02
C ILE A 54 4.51 -2.03 22.96
N ASP A 55 4.88 -2.51 24.14
CA ASP A 55 5.56 -1.74 25.16
C ASP A 55 6.95 -2.34 25.39
N ILE A 56 7.96 -1.48 25.39
CA ILE A 56 9.36 -1.87 25.60
C ILE A 56 9.95 -0.95 26.65
N LEU A 57 10.55 -1.55 27.68
CA LEU A 57 11.38 -0.89 28.66
C LEU A 57 12.83 -1.31 28.42
N LEU A 58 13.68 -0.30 28.29
CA LEU A 58 15.13 -0.43 28.22
C LEU A 58 15.72 0.16 29.50
N ASP A 59 16.35 -0.70 30.29
CA ASP A 59 17.08 -0.30 31.50
C ASP A 59 18.56 0.00 31.17
N LYS A 60 19.25 0.78 32.02
CA LYS A 60 20.69 1.09 31.93
C LYS A 60 21.58 -0.16 31.87
N ALA A 61 21.11 -1.27 32.42
CA ALA A 61 21.78 -2.56 32.37
C ALA A 61 21.66 -3.27 30.99
N ASN A 62 21.11 -2.60 29.97
CA ASN A 62 20.73 -3.18 28.68
C ASN A 62 19.70 -4.33 28.79
N THR A 63 18.97 -4.39 29.90
CA THR A 63 17.86 -5.32 30.06
C THR A 63 16.69 -4.82 29.23
N ILE A 64 16.20 -5.67 28.34
CA ILE A 64 15.03 -5.40 27.51
C ILE A 64 13.85 -6.15 28.10
N ILE A 65 12.88 -5.42 28.64
CA ILE A 65 11.57 -5.96 28.99
C ILE A 65 10.62 -5.51 27.89
N ALA A 66 10.01 -6.45 27.19
CA ALA A 66 9.11 -6.14 26.09
C ALA A 66 7.84 -6.96 26.20
N GLN A 67 6.71 -6.36 25.89
CA GLN A 67 5.40 -7.00 25.79
C GLN A 67 4.79 -6.69 24.43
N CYS A 68 4.10 -7.68 23.84
CA CYS A 68 3.29 -7.49 22.65
C CYS A 68 1.98 -8.27 22.78
N GLU A 69 0.87 -7.69 22.33
CA GLU A 69 -0.45 -8.35 22.38
C GLU A 69 -0.54 -9.62 21.51
N TYR A 70 0.34 -9.75 20.52
CA TYR A 70 0.40 -10.92 19.65
C TYR A 70 0.63 -12.19 20.48
N PRO A 71 -0.05 -13.32 20.20
CA PRO A 71 0.03 -14.53 21.03
C PRO A 71 1.47 -15.03 21.32
N ALA A 72 2.38 -14.92 20.34
CA ALA A 72 3.79 -15.33 20.54
C ALA A 72 4.66 -14.27 21.25
N GLY A 73 4.10 -13.10 21.55
CA GLY A 73 4.76 -11.98 22.21
C GLY A 73 4.15 -11.64 23.57
N LYS A 74 3.30 -12.50 24.14
CA LYS A 74 2.75 -12.28 25.49
C LYS A 74 3.81 -12.52 26.56
N GLY A 75 3.91 -11.59 27.50
CA GLY A 75 4.82 -11.65 28.65
C GLY A 75 6.02 -10.70 28.52
N PRO A 76 6.81 -10.55 29.60
CA PRO A 76 7.86 -9.52 29.73
C PRO A 76 9.11 -9.76 28.87
N ASN A 77 9.27 -10.96 28.31
CA ASN A 77 10.40 -11.34 27.46
C ASN A 77 9.93 -11.59 26.01
N ALA A 78 9.06 -10.71 25.50
CA ALA A 78 8.51 -10.88 24.17
C ALA A 78 9.60 -10.75 23.09
N HIS A 79 9.77 -11.79 22.28
CA HIS A 79 10.72 -11.83 21.17
C HIS A 79 10.01 -12.00 19.82
N CYS A 80 8.84 -11.40 19.66
CA CYS A 80 8.09 -11.49 18.42
C CYS A 80 8.64 -10.51 17.37
N LYS A 81 8.34 -10.79 16.09
CA LYS A 81 8.75 -9.93 14.96
C LYS A 81 8.34 -8.46 15.13
N HIS A 82 7.21 -8.19 15.81
CA HIS A 82 6.75 -6.82 16.03
C HIS A 82 7.67 -6.05 16.98
N VAL A 83 8.05 -6.64 18.12
CA VAL A 83 9.01 -6.06 19.08
C VAL A 83 10.34 -5.74 18.38
N PHE A 84 10.88 -6.69 17.62
CA PHE A 84 12.13 -6.45 16.89
C PHE A 84 12.00 -5.39 15.79
N THR A 85 10.84 -5.26 15.15
CA THR A 85 10.61 -4.19 14.17
C THR A 85 10.58 -2.83 14.83
N VAL A 86 9.92 -2.71 15.99
CA VAL A 86 9.91 -1.47 16.78
C VAL A 86 11.33 -1.10 17.19
N MET A 87 12.10 -2.06 17.75
CA MET A 87 13.51 -1.85 18.10
C MET A 87 14.37 -1.44 16.91
N TYR A 88 14.19 -2.08 15.75
CA TYR A 88 14.88 -1.71 14.52
C TYR A 88 14.50 -0.29 14.08
N GLY A 89 13.22 0.09 14.19
CA GLY A 89 12.75 1.45 13.98
C GLY A 89 13.40 2.46 14.93
N THR A 90 13.58 2.10 16.21
CA THR A 90 14.30 2.92 17.21
C THR A 90 15.75 3.17 16.77
N ILE A 91 16.46 2.12 16.36
CA ILE A 91 17.85 2.24 15.88
C ILE A 91 17.90 3.16 14.65
N MET A 92 17.00 2.95 13.69
CA MET A 92 16.91 3.78 12.49
C MET A 92 16.60 5.25 12.83
N PHE A 93 15.75 5.49 13.82
CA PHE A 93 15.48 6.84 14.32
C PHE A 93 16.70 7.47 14.99
N MET A 94 17.46 6.71 15.77
CA MET A 94 18.68 7.21 16.40
C MET A 94 19.76 7.56 15.38
N GLU A 95 19.98 6.70 14.39
CA GLU A 95 20.99 6.85 13.33
C GLU A 95 20.61 7.92 12.29
N TYR A 96 19.41 7.83 11.72
CA TYR A 96 18.99 8.63 10.55
C TYR A 96 17.99 9.73 10.89
N LYS A 97 17.60 9.89 12.16
CA LYS A 97 16.58 10.86 12.63
C LYS A 97 15.23 10.73 11.91
N THR A 98 14.96 9.58 11.31
CA THR A 98 13.75 9.31 10.54
C THR A 98 13.20 7.93 10.89
N VAL A 99 11.87 7.81 10.90
CA VAL A 99 11.17 6.56 11.17
C VAL A 99 10.10 6.32 10.11
N LYS A 100 10.01 5.09 9.60
CA LYS A 100 9.01 4.68 8.62
C LYS A 100 7.72 4.24 9.33
N VAL A 101 6.87 5.20 9.64
CA VAL A 101 5.52 4.98 10.14
C VAL A 101 4.49 4.92 9.00
N GLU A 102 3.28 4.47 9.30
CA GLU A 102 2.15 4.45 8.38
C GLU A 102 1.98 5.83 7.70
N GLU A 103 1.64 5.77 6.41
CA GLU A 103 1.31 6.97 5.66
C GLU A 103 -0.07 7.49 6.01
N THR A 104 -0.11 8.71 6.55
CA THR A 104 -1.36 9.42 6.78
C THR A 104 -1.99 9.89 5.47
N CYS A 105 -3.29 10.15 5.48
CA CYS A 105 -4.05 10.57 4.29
C CYS A 105 -3.56 11.89 3.65
N THR A 106 -2.80 12.70 4.40
CA THR A 106 -2.19 13.95 3.91
C THR A 106 -0.79 13.76 3.32
N GLN A 107 -0.13 12.64 3.61
CA GLN A 107 1.18 12.30 3.03
C GLN A 107 1.05 11.72 1.62
N LYS A 108 -0.12 11.18 1.27
CA LYS A 108 -0.46 10.77 -0.10
C LYS A 108 -1.23 11.90 -0.77
N LEU A 109 -0.83 12.23 -2.01
CA LEU A 109 -1.64 13.11 -2.85
C LEU A 109 -3.04 12.52 -2.97
N GLN A 110 -4.04 13.26 -2.50
CA GLN A 110 -5.43 12.82 -2.59
C GLN A 110 -5.81 12.65 -4.06
N SER A 111 -6.22 11.43 -4.42
CA SER A 111 -6.55 11.09 -5.80
C SER A 111 -8.05 11.21 -6.09
N PHE A 112 -8.80 12.01 -5.32
CA PHE A 112 -10.25 12.17 -5.50
C PHE A 112 -10.61 12.59 -6.94
N HIS A 113 -9.73 13.32 -7.61
CA HIS A 113 -9.90 13.75 -9.01
C HIS A 113 -9.21 12.84 -10.05
N LYS A 114 -8.61 11.71 -9.62
CA LYS A 114 -8.00 10.79 -10.57
C LYS A 114 -9.10 9.93 -11.17
N CYS A 115 -9.38 10.12 -12.46
CA CYS A 115 -10.28 9.24 -13.20
C CYS A 115 -9.87 7.78 -12.96
N LYS A 116 -10.83 6.93 -12.56
CA LYS A 116 -10.58 5.49 -12.44
C LYS A 116 -10.03 4.99 -13.76
N ARG A 117 -9.00 4.14 -13.72
CA ARG A 117 -8.47 3.51 -14.94
C ARG A 117 -9.63 2.81 -15.64
N PHE A 118 -9.96 3.25 -16.85
CA PHE A 118 -10.96 2.56 -17.67
C PHE A 118 -10.42 1.17 -17.98
N LEU A 119 -11.01 0.14 -17.37
CA LEU A 119 -10.64 -1.26 -17.54
C LEU A 119 -11.39 -1.91 -18.72
N GLY A 120 -12.30 -1.17 -19.35
CA GLY A 120 -12.96 -1.63 -20.56
C GLY A 120 -11.99 -1.63 -21.74
N SER A 121 -12.11 -2.64 -22.60
CA SER A 121 -11.63 -2.55 -23.97
C SER A 121 -12.28 -1.34 -24.66
N PRO A 122 -11.62 -0.67 -25.62
CA PRO A 122 -12.27 0.32 -26.45
C PRO A 122 -13.54 -0.29 -27.05
N LEU A 123 -14.70 0.26 -26.72
CA LEU A 123 -15.96 -0.13 -27.34
C LEU A 123 -16.11 0.68 -28.63
N LYS A 124 -16.51 0.02 -29.73
CA LYS A 124 -16.98 0.72 -30.92
C LYS A 124 -18.20 1.57 -30.53
N SER A 125 -18.38 2.73 -31.15
CA SER A 125 -19.49 3.66 -30.85
C SER A 125 -20.87 3.00 -30.92
N GLN A 126 -21.05 2.05 -31.84
CA GLN A 126 -22.26 1.25 -32.02
C GLN A 126 -22.59 0.34 -30.82
N ASN A 127 -21.58 -0.03 -30.03
CA ASN A 127 -21.72 -0.92 -28.86
C ASN A 127 -21.78 -0.14 -27.55
N LEU A 128 -21.87 1.19 -27.59
CA LEU A 128 -22.06 2.02 -26.41
C LEU A 128 -23.55 2.09 -26.07
N ASP A 129 -23.92 1.50 -24.94
CA ASP A 129 -25.26 1.66 -24.37
C ASP A 129 -25.36 3.06 -23.76
N MET A 130 -25.90 4.01 -24.53
CA MET A 130 -26.06 5.41 -24.15
C MET A 130 -27.55 5.74 -23.99
N PRO A 131 -28.11 5.61 -22.77
CA PRO A 131 -29.54 5.82 -22.54
C PRO A 131 -29.95 7.24 -22.94
N GLY A 132 -30.93 7.34 -23.85
CA GLY A 132 -31.40 8.61 -24.42
C GLY A 132 -30.67 9.08 -25.68
N ALA A 133 -29.70 8.31 -26.17
CA ALA A 133 -29.03 8.54 -27.45
C ALA A 133 -29.23 7.36 -28.43
N ASP A 134 -30.23 6.50 -28.18
CA ASP A 134 -30.55 5.33 -29.01
C ASP A 134 -30.80 5.70 -30.47
N GLU A 135 -31.37 6.88 -30.74
CA GLU A 135 -31.56 7.39 -32.10
C GLU A 135 -30.25 7.78 -32.81
N PHE A 136 -29.20 8.12 -32.04
CA PHE A 136 -27.88 8.51 -32.56
C PHE A 136 -26.91 7.33 -32.71
N THR A 137 -27.04 6.31 -31.86
CA THR A 137 -26.18 5.11 -31.90
C THR A 137 -26.68 4.06 -32.89
N ASN A 138 -27.96 4.10 -33.24
CA ASN A 138 -28.62 3.13 -34.12
C ASN A 138 -28.75 3.62 -35.58
N MET A 139 -27.79 4.43 -36.02
CA MET A 139 -27.67 4.81 -37.43
C MET A 139 -26.74 3.82 -38.13
N ASP A 140 -27.31 2.85 -38.86
CA ASP A 140 -26.63 2.22 -40.00
C ASP A 140 -26.49 3.26 -41.12
N PHE A 141 -25.67 4.27 -40.85
CA PHE A 141 -25.40 5.34 -41.79
C PHE A 141 -24.41 4.83 -42.83
N ASP A 142 -24.96 4.37 -43.94
CA ASP A 142 -24.18 4.12 -45.15
C ASP A 142 -23.95 5.46 -45.89
N PRO A 143 -22.71 5.97 -45.93
CA PRO A 143 -22.40 7.24 -46.59
C PRO A 143 -22.57 7.16 -48.11
N ARG A 144 -22.78 5.96 -48.70
CA ARG A 144 -23.05 5.80 -50.12
C ARG A 144 -24.47 6.28 -50.45
N THR A 145 -24.60 6.99 -51.57
CA THR A 145 -25.90 7.31 -52.18
C THR A 145 -26.68 6.03 -52.48
N GLU A 146 -28.02 6.05 -52.39
CA GLU A 146 -28.88 4.85 -52.49
C GLU A 146 -28.54 3.93 -53.68
N ASN A 147 -28.24 4.53 -54.83
CA ASN A 147 -27.90 3.80 -56.07
C ASN A 147 -26.59 3.01 -56.00
N LEU A 148 -25.72 3.27 -55.01
CA LEU A 148 -24.39 2.68 -54.87
C LEU A 148 -24.28 1.69 -53.70
N ARG A 149 -25.31 1.55 -52.85
CA ARG A 149 -25.26 0.72 -51.63
C ARG A 149 -25.15 -0.79 -51.91
N ASN A 150 -25.69 -1.25 -53.05
CA ASN A 150 -25.79 -2.68 -53.40
C ASN A 150 -24.96 -3.07 -54.64
N VAL A 151 -23.95 -2.28 -55.01
CA VAL A 151 -23.11 -2.58 -56.18
C VAL A 151 -22.01 -3.58 -55.77
N PRO A 152 -22.01 -4.82 -56.30
CA PRO A 152 -21.08 -5.87 -55.86
C PRO A 152 -19.60 -5.60 -56.20
N ALA A 153 -19.33 -4.63 -57.09
CA ALA A 153 -17.98 -4.22 -57.49
C ALA A 153 -17.48 -2.94 -56.81
N TYR A 154 -18.25 -2.35 -55.87
CA TYR A 154 -17.83 -1.14 -55.18
C TYR A 154 -16.76 -1.48 -54.14
N GLN A 155 -15.53 -1.01 -54.36
CA GLN A 155 -14.44 -1.21 -53.39
C GLN A 155 -14.70 -0.38 -52.13
N ASP A 156 -14.96 -1.09 -51.04
CA ASP A 156 -15.33 -0.50 -49.78
C ASP A 156 -14.06 -0.18 -48.98
N PHE A 157 -13.52 1.02 -49.17
CA PHE A 157 -12.26 1.45 -48.51
C PHE A 157 -12.45 1.83 -47.03
N PHE A 158 -13.69 1.94 -46.56
CA PHE A 158 -14.02 2.54 -45.26
C PHE A 158 -15.03 1.74 -44.42
N SER A 159 -15.40 0.51 -44.80
CA SER A 159 -16.23 -0.32 -43.92
C SER A 159 -15.40 -0.95 -42.80
N ASN A 160 -15.83 -0.68 -41.56
CA ASN A 160 -15.32 -1.33 -40.35
C ASN A 160 -15.97 -2.72 -40.19
N THR A 161 -15.79 -3.64 -41.14
CA THR A 161 -16.07 -5.06 -40.88
C THR A 161 -15.11 -5.59 -39.82
#